data_AF-A0A7S4QMD2-F1
#
_entry.id   AF-A0A7S4QMD2-F1
#
_cell.length_a   1.000
_cell.length_b   1.000
_cell.length_c   1.000
_cell.angle_alpha   90.00
_cell.angle_beta   90.00
_cell.angle_gamma   90.00
#
_symmetry.space_group_name_H-M   'P 1'
#
loop_
_entity.id
_entity.type
_entity.pdbx_description
1 polymer ?
#
loop_
_entity_poly.entity_id
_entity_poly.type
_entity_poly.pdbx_seq_one_letter_code
_entity_poly.pdbx_strand_id
1 'polypeptide(L)'
;MGAPSINGGNATMNHPVKTFQQAPPSSSIRKDKNAKPIPVYQVSEEEEVERTYASLIQQYLSVLCHDNATFLAERMVSFRPSPKAIYLLAMCHYRNGSVKRARSVLLLHGICGGGGGGRRNCGVGGHHSI
;
A
#
# COMPACT_ATOMS: atom_id res chain seq x y z
N MET A 1 -29.03 9.72 63.51
CA MET A 1 -29.04 10.21 62.11
C MET A 1 -27.86 9.51 61.43
N GLY A 2 -27.96 8.40 60.71
CA GLY A 2 -28.96 7.98 59.72
C GLY A 2 -28.32 8.09 58.34
N ALA A 3 -27.40 7.17 58.00
CA ALA A 3 -26.78 7.11 56.67
C ALA A 3 -27.76 6.52 55.64
N PRO A 4 -27.67 6.90 54.37
CA PRO A 4 -28.09 6.04 53.28
C PRO A 4 -26.90 5.58 52.41
N SER A 5 -26.78 4.26 52.39
CA SER A 5 -26.09 3.43 51.41
C SER A 5 -26.74 3.58 50.03
N ILE A 6 -25.94 3.73 48.97
CA ILE A 6 -26.39 3.52 47.60
C ILE A 6 -25.64 2.32 47.01
N ASN A 7 -26.37 1.21 47.01
CA ASN A 7 -26.09 -0.04 46.29
C ASN A 7 -26.74 0.03 44.90
N GLY A 8 -26.06 -0.51 43.90
CA GLY A 8 -26.57 -0.69 42.53
C GLY A 8 -25.40 -0.59 41.55
N GLY A 9 -24.79 -1.67 41.04
CA GLY A 9 -25.34 -2.98 40.73
C GLY A 9 -26.07 -2.91 39.39
N ASN A 10 -25.35 -3.03 38.26
CA ASN A 10 -25.84 -3.88 37.16
C ASN A 10 -24.80 -4.19 36.05
N ALA A 11 -24.84 -5.46 35.65
CA ALA A 11 -24.66 -6.01 34.30
C ALA A 11 -23.33 -5.82 33.56
N THR A 12 -22.35 -6.65 33.90
CA THR A 12 -21.37 -7.15 32.94
C THR A 12 -22.08 -8.06 31.94
N MET A 13 -22.52 -7.51 30.80
CA MET A 13 -22.98 -8.30 29.65
C MET A 13 -21.79 -9.01 29.01
N ASN A 14 -21.59 -10.26 29.41
CA ASN A 14 -20.77 -11.22 28.68
C ASN A 14 -21.40 -11.46 27.30
N HIS A 15 -20.84 -10.87 26.26
CA HIS A 15 -21.14 -11.28 24.89
C HIS A 15 -20.40 -12.59 24.60
N PRO A 16 -21.08 -13.67 24.21
CA PRO A 16 -20.41 -14.87 23.74
C PRO A 16 -19.74 -14.58 22.40
N VAL A 17 -18.41 -14.74 22.38
CA VAL A 17 -17.61 -14.87 21.16
C VAL A 17 -18.18 -16.07 20.39
N LYS A 18 -18.96 -15.80 19.34
CA LYS A 18 -19.32 -16.82 18.37
C LYS A 18 -18.04 -17.16 17.61
N THR A 19 -17.38 -18.24 18.04
CA THR A 19 -16.39 -18.96 17.26
C THR A 19 -17.00 -19.26 15.90
N PHE A 20 -16.65 -18.47 14.89
CA PHE A 20 -16.96 -18.77 13.50
C PHE A 20 -16.05 -19.93 13.09
N GLN A 21 -16.52 -21.13 13.35
CA GLN A 21 -15.90 -22.37 12.91
C GLN A 21 -16.14 -22.46 11.41
N GLN A 22 -15.28 -21.80 10.64
CA GLN A 22 -15.27 -21.94 9.19
C GLN A 22 -14.73 -23.34 8.90
N ALA A 23 -15.63 -24.27 8.60
CA ALA A 23 -15.26 -25.57 8.08
C ALA A 23 -14.37 -25.37 6.85
N PRO A 24 -13.26 -26.11 6.71
CA PRO A 24 -12.54 -26.13 5.46
C PRO A 24 -13.51 -26.63 4.38
N PRO A 25 -13.53 -26.04 3.17
CA PRO A 25 -14.27 -26.64 2.08
C PRO A 25 -13.68 -28.03 1.84
N SER A 26 -14.48 -29.06 2.08
CA SER A 26 -14.20 -30.43 1.64
C SER A 26 -14.00 -30.41 0.13
N SER A 27 -12.75 -30.25 -0.29
CA SER A 27 -12.35 -30.48 -1.66
C SER A 27 -12.40 -31.99 -1.86
N SER A 28 -13.52 -32.46 -2.42
CA SER A 28 -13.58 -33.76 -3.07
C SER A 28 -12.45 -33.81 -4.11
N ILE A 29 -11.35 -34.46 -3.74
CA ILE A 29 -10.25 -34.80 -4.64
C ILE A 29 -10.81 -35.78 -5.66
N ARG A 30 -11.36 -35.26 -6.75
CA ARG A 30 -11.53 -36.02 -7.98
C ARG A 30 -10.12 -36.37 -8.43
N LYS A 31 -9.76 -37.67 -8.35
CA LYS A 31 -8.53 -38.23 -8.91
C LYS A 31 -8.63 -38.17 -10.44
N ASP A 32 -8.51 -36.98 -11.00
CA ASP A 32 -8.29 -36.82 -12.43
C ASP A 32 -6.83 -37.22 -12.68
N LYS A 33 -6.64 -38.46 -13.18
CA LYS A 33 -5.34 -39.07 -13.50
C LYS A 33 -4.63 -38.41 -14.71
N ASN A 34 -4.95 -37.16 -15.01
CA ASN A 34 -4.43 -36.41 -16.16
C ASN A 34 -4.08 -34.97 -15.78
N ALA A 35 -3.59 -34.75 -14.56
CA ALA A 35 -2.99 -33.48 -14.19
C ALA A 35 -1.55 -33.48 -14.73
N LYS A 36 -1.31 -32.73 -15.80
CA LYS A 36 0.05 -32.35 -16.22
C LYS A 36 0.75 -31.74 -14.99
N PRO A 37 2.04 -32.05 -14.73
CA PRO A 37 2.78 -31.42 -13.65
C PRO A 37 2.63 -29.91 -13.76
N ILE A 38 2.03 -29.27 -12.74
CA ILE A 38 1.92 -27.82 -12.70
C ILE A 38 3.36 -27.31 -12.59
N PRO A 39 3.85 -26.50 -13.54
CA PRO A 39 5.15 -25.88 -13.40
C PRO A 39 5.10 -25.00 -12.15
N VAL A 40 5.82 -25.40 -11.11
CA VAL A 40 5.99 -24.61 -9.90
C VAL A 40 6.88 -23.43 -10.30
N TYR A 41 6.26 -22.32 -10.69
CA TYR A 41 6.96 -21.07 -10.92
C TYR A 41 7.57 -20.63 -9.60
N GLN A 42 8.90 -20.71 -9.48
CA GLN A 42 9.59 -20.13 -8.35
C GLN A 42 9.48 -18.62 -8.46
N VAL A 43 8.58 -18.04 -7.67
CA VAL A 43 8.51 -16.58 -7.48
C VAL A 43 9.76 -16.18 -6.71
N SER A 44 10.56 -15.29 -7.29
CA SER A 44 11.72 -14.75 -6.58
C SER A 44 11.26 -14.00 -5.33
N GLU A 45 11.98 -14.13 -4.22
CA GLU A 45 11.67 -13.43 -2.96
C GLU A 45 11.50 -11.90 -3.18
N GLU A 46 12.28 -11.32 -4.08
CA GLU A 46 12.18 -9.90 -4.46
C GLU A 46 10.81 -9.51 -5.01
N GLU A 47 10.19 -10.40 -5.80
CA GLU A 47 8.86 -10.16 -6.37
C GLU A 47 7.77 -10.28 -5.31
N GLU A 48 7.94 -11.17 -4.32
CA GLU A 48 7.04 -11.27 -3.18
C GLU A 48 7.10 -10.02 -2.28
N VAL A 49 8.31 -9.52 -2.02
CA VAL A 49 8.53 -8.25 -1.33
C VAL A 49 7.88 -7.10 -2.11
N GLU A 50 8.08 -7.05 -3.44
CA GLU A 50 7.48 -6.04 -4.32
C GLU A 50 5.95 -6.08 -4.29
N ARG A 51 5.34 -7.28 -4.31
CA ARG A 51 3.89 -7.48 -4.19
C ARG A 51 3.36 -6.99 -2.85
N THR A 52 4.08 -7.27 -1.77
CA THR A 52 3.72 -6.84 -0.41
C THR A 52 3.70 -5.32 -0.31
N TYR A 53 4.76 -4.64 -0.77
CA TYR A 53 4.80 -3.18 -0.82
C TYR A 53 3.67 -2.61 -1.67
N ALA A 54 3.44 -3.16 -2.87
CA ALA A 54 2.39 -2.69 -3.75
C ALA A 54 1.00 -2.78 -3.10
N SER A 55 0.70 -3.89 -2.43
CA SER A 55 -0.57 -4.09 -1.72
C SER A 55 -0.75 -3.07 -0.59
N LEU A 56 0.28 -2.86 0.24
CA LEU A 56 0.22 -1.89 1.34
C LEU A 56 0.08 -0.44 0.84
N ILE A 57 0.82 -0.06 -0.20
CA ILE A 57 0.73 1.26 -0.82
C ILE A 57 -0.69 1.51 -1.33
N GLN A 58 -1.28 0.54 -2.05
CA GLN A 58 -2.65 0.65 -2.56
C GLN A 58 -3.68 0.78 -1.43
N GLN A 59 -3.51 0.05 -0.33
CA GLN A 59 -4.35 0.17 0.86
C GLN A 59 -4.24 1.56 1.51
N TYR A 60 -3.03 2.09 1.73
CA TYR A 60 -2.88 3.44 2.30
C TYR A 60 -3.43 4.52 1.37
N LEU A 61 -3.29 4.34 0.07
CA LEU A 61 -3.91 5.20 -0.93
C LEU A 61 -5.44 5.14 -0.87
N SER A 62 -6.07 4.02 -0.56
CA SER A 62 -7.54 3.94 -0.46
C SER A 62 -8.10 4.66 0.77
N VAL A 63 -7.34 4.69 1.88
CA VAL A 63 -7.70 5.40 3.12
C VAL A 63 -7.12 6.82 3.21
N LEU A 64 -6.61 7.36 2.10
CA LEU A 64 -6.05 8.73 1.99
C LEU A 64 -4.84 9.02 2.90
N CYS A 65 -4.15 8.01 3.39
CA CYS A 65 -2.90 8.17 4.15
C CYS A 65 -1.71 8.35 3.20
N HIS A 66 -1.62 9.51 2.54
CA HIS A 66 -0.65 9.76 1.47
C HIS A 66 0.81 9.75 1.92
N ASP A 67 1.13 10.20 3.13
CA ASP A 67 2.52 10.23 3.63
C ASP A 67 3.06 8.81 3.85
N ASN A 68 2.26 7.93 4.47
CA ASN A 68 2.60 6.52 4.65
C ASN A 68 2.77 5.81 3.31
N ALA A 69 1.86 6.06 2.37
CA ALA A 69 1.94 5.50 1.02
C ALA A 69 3.22 5.97 0.30
N THR A 70 3.56 7.25 0.43
CA THR A 70 4.75 7.84 -0.18
C THR A 70 6.02 7.22 0.40
N PHE A 71 6.12 7.12 1.73
CA PHE A 71 7.28 6.51 2.40
C PHE A 71 7.50 5.06 1.96
N LEU A 72 6.43 4.27 1.88
CA LEU A 72 6.53 2.88 1.41
C LEU A 72 6.93 2.80 -0.07
N ALA A 73 6.42 3.69 -0.92
CA ALA A 73 6.80 3.74 -2.32
C ALA A 73 8.27 4.15 -2.51
N GLU A 74 8.78 5.10 -1.73
CA GLU A 74 10.20 5.49 -1.74
C GLU A 74 11.10 4.31 -1.32
N ARG A 75 10.69 3.55 -0.29
CA ARG A 75 11.39 2.31 0.09
C ARG A 75 11.35 1.24 -1.00
N MET A 76 10.20 1.03 -1.63
CA MET A 76 10.04 0.06 -2.72
C MET A 76 10.98 0.39 -3.89
N VAL A 77 11.05 1.66 -4.31
CA VAL A 77 11.96 2.12 -5.37
C VAL A 77 13.42 1.97 -4.97
N SER A 78 13.77 2.27 -3.71
CA SER A 78 15.13 2.14 -3.19
C SER A 78 15.60 0.68 -3.11
N PHE A 79 14.69 -0.23 -2.77
CA PHE A 79 14.97 -1.67 -2.72
C PHE A 79 15.14 -2.27 -4.12
N ARG A 80 14.17 -2.01 -5.01
CA ARG A 80 14.18 -2.52 -6.39
C ARG A 80 13.50 -1.50 -7.30
N PRO A 81 14.25 -0.69 -8.05
CA PRO A 81 13.67 0.28 -8.97
C PRO A 81 13.05 -0.46 -10.16
N SER A 82 11.76 -0.72 -10.09
CA SER A 82 10.95 -1.30 -11.16
C SER A 82 10.03 -0.23 -11.76
N PRO A 83 9.60 -0.36 -13.03
CA PRO A 83 8.60 0.53 -13.60
C PRO A 83 7.33 0.64 -12.75
N LYS A 84 6.93 -0.47 -12.11
CA LYS A 84 5.80 -0.53 -11.19
C LYS A 84 6.04 0.29 -9.92
N ALA A 85 7.22 0.15 -9.31
CA ALA A 85 7.59 0.93 -8.12
C ALA A 85 7.63 2.44 -8.41
N ILE A 86 8.25 2.82 -9.53
CA ILE A 86 8.33 4.21 -10.00
C ILE A 86 6.93 4.79 -10.25
N TYR A 87 6.08 4.03 -10.93
CA TYR A 87 4.70 4.42 -11.19
C TYR A 87 3.93 4.64 -9.89
N LEU A 88 4.04 3.72 -8.92
CA LEU A 88 3.39 3.86 -7.62
C LEU A 88 3.87 5.10 -6.86
N LEU A 89 5.17 5.37 -6.85
CA LEU A 89 5.73 6.58 -6.22
C LEU A 89 5.21 7.86 -6.88
N ALA A 90 5.19 7.91 -8.21
CA ALA A 90 4.61 9.04 -8.94
C ALA A 90 3.11 9.21 -8.61
N MET A 91 2.38 8.11 -8.48
CA MET A 91 0.97 8.11 -8.14
C MET A 91 0.72 8.64 -6.73
N CYS A 92 1.56 8.27 -5.76
CA CYS A 92 1.52 8.81 -4.40
C CYS A 92 1.69 10.34 -4.41
N HIS A 93 2.69 10.86 -5.13
CA HIS A 93 2.90 12.30 -5.23
C HIS A 93 1.75 13.03 -5.93
N TYR A 94 1.19 12.45 -6.99
CA TYR A 94 0.06 13.05 -7.69
C TYR A 94 -1.18 13.13 -6.79
N ARG A 95 -1.49 12.05 -6.06
CA ARG A 95 -2.62 12.02 -5.13
C ARG A 95 -2.43 12.95 -3.92
N ASN A 96 -1.20 13.20 -3.51
CA ASN A 96 -0.86 14.20 -2.49
C ASN A 96 -0.81 15.65 -3.02
N GLY A 97 -1.36 15.93 -4.21
CA GLY A 97 -1.37 17.27 -4.82
C GLY A 97 -0.01 17.76 -5.36
N SER A 98 1.05 16.98 -5.20
CA SER A 98 2.42 17.33 -5.62
C SER A 98 2.68 16.96 -7.09
N VAL A 99 1.85 17.47 -8.02
CA VAL A 99 1.88 17.13 -9.45
C VAL A 99 3.24 17.38 -10.11
N LYS A 100 3.92 18.48 -9.74
CA LYS A 100 5.27 18.79 -10.23
C LYS A 100 6.26 17.67 -9.87
N ARG A 101 6.20 17.17 -8.64
CA ARG A 101 7.08 16.10 -8.15
C ARG A 101 6.76 14.76 -8.82
N ALA A 102 5.47 14.43 -8.98
CA ALA A 102 5.04 13.24 -9.71
C ALA A 102 5.60 13.22 -11.15
N ARG A 103 5.48 14.35 -11.86
CA ARG A 103 6.06 14.51 -13.19
C ARG A 103 7.58 14.36 -13.16
N SER A 104 8.28 14.97 -12.22
CA SER A 104 9.74 14.83 -12.09
C SER A 104 10.16 13.38 -11.87
N VAL A 105 9.45 12.61 -11.04
CA VAL A 105 9.72 11.18 -10.85
C VAL A 105 9.57 10.42 -12.17
N LEU A 106 8.47 10.63 -12.90
CA LEU A 106 8.25 9.96 -14.19
C LEU A 106 9.28 10.37 -15.26
N LEU A 107 9.70 11.63 -15.30
CA LEU A 107 10.71 12.08 -16.28
C LEU A 107 12.11 11.57 -15.94
N LEU A 108 12.48 11.59 -14.65
CA LEU A 108 13.78 11.12 -14.18
C LEU A 108 13.97 9.62 -14.47
N HIS A 109 12.90 8.84 -14.28
CA HIS A 109 12.96 7.39 -14.39
C HIS A 109 12.42 6.84 -15.73
N GLY A 110 11.62 7.61 -16.47
CA GLY A 110 10.94 7.17 -17.70
C GLY A 110 11.61 7.64 -19.01
N ILE A 111 12.65 8.47 -18.96
CA ILE A 111 13.36 8.95 -20.16
C ILE A 111 14.80 8.44 -20.23
N CYS A 112 15.34 7.90 -19.13
CA CYS A 112 16.74 7.49 -19.06
C CYS A 112 17.01 6.05 -19.55
N GLY A 113 16.36 5.68 -20.64
CA GLY A 113 16.89 4.70 -21.60
C GLY A 113 17.79 5.36 -22.67
N GLY A 114 17.93 6.69 -22.69
CA GLY A 114 18.89 7.35 -23.58
C GLY A 114 18.95 8.86 -23.46
N GLY A 115 20.08 9.38 -22.97
CA GLY A 115 20.68 10.62 -23.45
C GLY A 115 20.11 11.97 -22.94
N GLY A 116 20.98 12.72 -22.26
CA GLY A 116 21.11 14.16 -22.53
C GLY A 116 20.58 15.10 -21.45
N GLY A 117 21.50 15.87 -20.88
CA GLY A 117 21.23 16.89 -19.88
C GLY A 117 20.28 17.99 -20.36
N GLY A 118 19.48 18.49 -19.42
CA GLY A 118 18.54 19.57 -19.67
C GLY A 118 18.13 20.23 -18.37
N ARG A 119 19.09 20.95 -17.75
CA ARG A 119 18.82 21.93 -16.70
C ARG A 119 17.63 22.81 -17.12
N ARG A 120 16.51 22.74 -16.41
CA ARG A 120 15.47 23.78 -16.48
C ARG A 120 15.19 24.31 -15.09
N ASN A 121 15.89 25.41 -14.84
CA ASN A 121 15.59 26.47 -13.91
C ASN A 121 14.07 26.76 -13.89
N CYS A 122 13.38 26.43 -12.80
CA CYS A 122 12.02 26.91 -12.53
C CYS A 122 12.08 28.02 -11.48
N GLY A 123 12.61 29.15 -11.90
CA GLY A 123 12.44 30.41 -11.19
C GLY A 123 11.10 31.07 -11.52
N VAL A 124 10.67 31.93 -10.59
CA VAL A 124 9.62 32.96 -10.62
C VAL A 124 8.20 32.46 -10.33
N GLY A 125 7.48 32.94 -9.31
CA GLY A 125 7.77 34.00 -8.35
C GLY A 125 6.73 33.99 -7.23
N GLY A 126 7.17 34.32 -6.01
CA GLY A 126 6.30 34.65 -4.89
C GLY A 126 6.24 36.15 -4.66
N HIS A 127 5.12 36.55 -4.05
CA HIS A 127 4.88 37.78 -3.27
C HIS A 127 4.81 39.14 -4.00
N HIS A 128 3.65 39.81 -3.95
CA HIS A 128 3.22 40.65 -2.82
C HIS A 128 1.81 41.24 -3.09
N SER A 129 0.94 41.18 -2.09
CA SER A 129 -0.18 42.11 -1.91
C SER A 129 0.37 43.51 -1.66
N ILE A 130 -0.23 44.56 -2.25
CA ILE A 130 -1.00 45.64 -1.59
C ILE A 130 -2.00 46.15 -2.64
#